data_AF-A0A2D8U6B4-F1
#
_entry.id   AF-A0A2D8U6B4-F1
#
_cell.length_a   1.000
_cell.length_b   1.000
_cell.length_c   1.000
_cell.angle_alpha   90.00
_cell.angle_beta   90.00
_cell.angle_gamma   90.00
#
_symmetry.space_group_name_H-M   'P 1'
#
loop_
_entity.id
_entity.type
_entity.pdbx_description
1 polymer ?
#
loop_
_entity_poly.entity_id
_entity_poly.type
_entity_poly.pdbx_seq_one_letter_code
_entity_poly.pdbx_strand_id
1 'polypeptide(L)'
;MGGLDSESIMNSHKIVTIAFSIGMMLTAMSGCLSATDSQEPNPATELQDWNVYHAASLSELPMCDGVHEGRLYYVSGTSSFHACDTGQWVEIDITGPAGPQGEAGPQGEAGPQGEAG
;
A
#
# COMPACT_ATOMS: atom_id res chain seq x y z
N MET A 1 26.09 17.79 69.21
CA MET A 1 25.66 18.93 68.37
C MET A 1 26.37 18.77 67.03
N GLY A 2 25.79 18.22 65.96
CA GLY A 2 24.44 18.43 65.45
C GLY A 2 24.45 19.70 64.61
N GLY A 3 24.80 19.61 63.33
CA GLY A 3 24.69 20.73 62.41
C GLY A 3 25.80 20.87 61.37
N LEU A 4 25.95 19.92 60.42
CA LEU A 4 26.50 20.23 59.09
C LEU A 4 25.73 19.54 57.94
N ASP A 5 24.58 18.94 58.24
CA ASP A 5 24.00 17.92 57.36
C ASP A 5 22.79 18.46 56.57
N SER A 6 22.25 19.63 56.92
CA SER A 6 21.02 20.14 56.32
C SER A 6 21.24 20.98 55.04
N GLU A 7 22.33 21.75 54.95
CA GLU A 7 22.65 22.53 53.74
C GLU A 7 23.14 21.64 52.59
N SER A 8 23.90 20.59 52.89
CA SER A 8 24.41 19.65 51.88
C SER A 8 23.29 18.78 51.28
N ILE A 9 22.35 18.34 52.12
CA ILE A 9 21.20 17.53 51.68
C ILE A 9 20.18 18.38 50.90
N MET A 10 19.93 19.63 51.33
CA MET A 10 19.04 20.53 50.59
C MET A 10 19.65 20.96 49.24
N ASN A 11 20.97 21.12 49.15
CA ASN A 11 21.64 21.40 47.88
C ASN A 11 21.64 20.17 46.97
N SER A 12 21.83 18.97 47.51
CA SER A 12 21.74 17.71 46.77
C SER A 12 20.33 17.46 46.22
N HIS A 13 19.28 17.70 47.02
CA HIS A 13 17.89 17.62 46.54
C HIS A 13 17.55 18.69 45.51
N LYS A 14 18.04 19.92 45.67
CA LYS A 14 17.88 20.99 44.67
C LYS A 14 18.58 20.62 43.36
N ILE A 15 19.81 20.09 43.44
CA ILE A 15 20.59 19.63 42.29
C ILE A 15 19.89 18.46 41.58
N VAL A 16 19.39 17.47 42.33
CA VAL A 16 18.66 16.32 41.76
C VAL A 16 17.34 16.75 41.12
N THR A 17 16.60 17.68 41.74
CA THR A 17 15.32 18.17 41.20
C THR A 17 15.53 19.04 39.95
N ILE A 18 16.57 19.87 39.93
CA ILE A 18 16.97 20.66 38.76
C ILE A 18 17.46 19.73 37.63
N ALA A 19 18.26 18.70 37.95
CA ALA A 19 18.72 17.72 36.96
C ALA A 19 17.57 16.88 36.38
N PHE A 20 16.57 16.50 37.18
CA PHE A 20 15.42 15.74 36.73
C PHE A 20 14.47 16.58 35.86
N SER A 21 14.26 17.85 36.20
CA SER A 21 13.46 18.79 35.40
C SER A 21 14.16 19.19 34.09
N ILE A 22 15.48 19.37 34.10
CA ILE A 22 16.29 19.55 32.87
C ILE A 22 16.25 18.26 32.03
N GLY A 23 16.29 17.08 32.64
CA GLY A 23 16.17 15.79 31.97
C GLY A 23 14.83 15.58 31.27
N MET A 24 13.71 15.97 31.91
CA MET A 24 12.37 15.94 31.29
C MET A 24 12.20 16.95 30.16
N MET A 25 12.92 18.07 30.18
CA MET A 25 12.87 19.08 29.10
C MET A 25 13.73 18.66 27.89
N LEU A 26 14.78 17.86 28.10
CA LEU A 26 15.63 17.31 27.03
C LEU A 26 14.95 16.17 26.27
N THR A 27 14.05 15.40 26.88
CA THR A 27 13.31 14.31 26.20
C THR A 27 12.18 14.82 25.29
N ALA A 28 11.71 16.06 25.48
CA ALA A 28 10.74 16.71 24.59
C ALA A 28 11.36 17.18 23.25
N MET A 29 12.69 17.20 23.13
CA MET A 29 13.42 17.58 21.92
C MET A 29 13.96 16.37 21.13
N SER A 30 13.62 15.13 21.53
CA SER A 30 13.97 13.93 20.76
C SER A 30 13.12 13.73 19.50
N GLY A 31 12.32 14.72 19.10
CA GLY A 31 11.55 14.73 17.84
C GLY A 31 12.05 15.71 16.77
N CYS A 32 13.07 16.54 17.03
CA CYS A 32 13.52 17.60 16.09
C CYS A 32 15.05 17.68 15.88
N LEU A 33 15.77 16.57 15.99
CA LEU A 33 17.18 16.47 15.57
C LEU A 33 17.34 15.41 14.48
N SER A 34 16.64 15.58 13.36
CA SER A 34 16.91 14.83 12.13
C SER A 34 17.89 15.60 11.25
N ALA A 35 19.15 15.62 11.68
CA ALA A 35 20.31 15.84 10.82
C ALA A 35 21.19 14.59 10.88
N THR A 36 20.55 13.43 10.68
CA THR A 36 21.20 12.30 10.06
C THR A 36 20.46 12.12 8.75
N ASP A 37 21.21 11.84 7.70
CA ASP A 37 20.74 11.43 6.38
C ASP A 37 20.02 10.08 6.51
N SER A 38 18.90 10.09 7.21
CA SER A 38 17.93 9.03 7.26
C SER A 38 17.07 9.29 6.04
N GLN A 39 17.45 8.66 4.92
CA GLN A 39 16.59 8.51 3.76
C GLN A 39 15.26 7.95 4.24
N GLU A 40 14.29 8.82 4.55
CA GLU A 40 12.89 8.44 4.64
C GLU A 40 12.60 7.69 3.34
N PRO A 41 12.16 6.42 3.40
CA PRO A 41 11.77 5.69 2.20
C PRO A 41 10.66 6.53 1.57
N ASN A 42 10.97 7.16 0.45
CA ASN A 42 10.00 7.95 -0.29
C ASN A 42 8.81 7.01 -0.53
N PRO A 43 7.59 7.31 -0.01
CA PRO A 43 6.45 6.39 -0.09
C PRO A 43 6.03 6.15 -1.54
N ALA A 44 6.45 7.02 -2.47
CA ALA A 44 6.31 6.74 -3.88
C ALA A 44 7.17 5.52 -4.30
N THR A 45 8.34 5.29 -3.71
CA THR A 45 9.28 4.20 -4.06
C THR A 45 8.73 2.82 -3.69
N GLU A 46 8.02 2.71 -2.56
CA GLU A 46 7.39 1.44 -2.15
C GLU A 46 6.16 1.11 -3.00
N LEU A 47 5.44 2.12 -3.50
CA LEU A 47 4.33 1.94 -4.45
C LEU A 47 4.79 1.79 -5.91
N GLN A 48 6.00 2.27 -6.25
CA GLN A 48 6.64 2.08 -7.56
C GLN A 48 7.11 0.63 -7.77
N ASP A 49 7.17 -0.20 -6.71
CA ASP A 49 7.53 -1.62 -6.80
C ASP A 49 6.33 -2.53 -7.09
N TRP A 50 5.10 -2.01 -6.98
CA TRP A 50 3.88 -2.67 -7.47
C TRP A 50 3.80 -2.56 -9.00
N ASN A 51 4.77 -3.17 -9.66
CA ASN A 51 4.85 -3.23 -11.11
C ASN A 51 4.12 -4.45 -11.65
N VAL A 52 3.40 -4.24 -12.75
CA VAL A 52 2.93 -5.33 -13.62
C VAL A 52 4.06 -5.65 -14.58
N TYR A 53 4.50 -6.91 -14.57
CA TYR A 53 5.54 -7.40 -15.46
C TYR A 53 4.93 -7.96 -16.75
N HIS A 54 5.75 -8.15 -17.77
CA HIS A 54 5.32 -8.63 -19.08
C HIS A 54 6.11 -9.87 -19.49
N ALA A 55 5.43 -10.85 -20.08
CA ALA A 55 6.03 -12.01 -20.75
C ALA A 55 5.28 -12.27 -22.06
N ALA A 56 5.98 -12.72 -23.12
CA ALA A 56 5.29 -12.99 -24.38
C ALA A 56 4.50 -14.31 -24.35
N SER A 57 4.89 -15.25 -23.48
CA SER A 57 4.25 -16.55 -23.30
C SER A 57 4.41 -17.09 -21.86
N LEU A 58 3.63 -18.11 -21.50
CA LEU A 58 3.72 -18.77 -20.18
C LEU A 58 5.11 -19.35 -19.89
N SER A 59 5.83 -19.77 -20.92
CA SER A 59 7.18 -20.35 -20.79
C SER A 59 8.25 -19.31 -20.47
N GLU A 60 7.96 -18.02 -20.65
CA GLU A 60 8.86 -16.91 -20.31
C GLU A 60 8.65 -16.38 -18.89
N LEU A 61 7.65 -16.89 -18.17
CA LEU A 61 7.49 -16.56 -16.76
C LEU A 61 8.68 -17.13 -15.97
N PRO A 62 9.30 -16.33 -15.07
CA PRO A 62 10.35 -16.86 -14.20
C PRO A 62 9.78 -17.92 -13.25
N MET A 63 10.66 -18.60 -12.52
CA MET A 63 10.20 -19.51 -11.47
C MET A 63 9.39 -18.73 -10.43
N CYS A 64 8.19 -19.21 -10.13
CA CYS A 64 7.41 -18.68 -9.01
C CYS A 64 8.03 -19.23 -7.72
N ASP A 65 8.81 -18.37 -7.06
CA ASP A 65 9.52 -18.63 -5.81
C ASP A 65 9.32 -17.46 -4.84
N GLY A 66 9.96 -17.50 -3.68
CA GLY A 66 9.81 -16.47 -2.65
C GLY A 66 10.22 -15.04 -3.09
N VAL A 67 10.97 -14.89 -4.19
CA VAL A 67 11.33 -13.57 -4.75
C VAL A 67 10.20 -13.01 -5.63
N HIS A 68 9.40 -13.90 -6.23
CA HIS A 68 8.32 -13.54 -7.14
C HIS A 68 6.93 -13.67 -6.50
N GLU A 69 6.83 -14.16 -5.26
CA GLU A 69 5.57 -14.27 -4.53
C GLU A 69 4.77 -12.96 -4.56
N GLY A 70 3.49 -13.04 -4.92
CA GLY A 70 2.59 -11.88 -5.04
C GLY A 70 2.79 -11.02 -6.29
N ARG A 71 3.76 -11.34 -7.15
CA ARG A 71 4.01 -10.59 -8.39
C ARG A 71 2.95 -10.87 -9.45
N LEU A 72 2.57 -9.83 -10.20
CA LEU A 72 1.64 -9.91 -11.32
C LEU A 72 2.36 -9.83 -12.67
N TYR A 73 2.06 -10.76 -13.58
CA TYR A 73 2.49 -10.74 -14.97
C TYR A 73 1.30 -10.66 -15.92
N TYR A 74 1.44 -9.87 -16.98
CA TYR A 74 0.62 -9.97 -18.18
C TYR A 74 1.33 -10.86 -19.22
N VAL A 75 0.63 -11.88 -19.72
CA VAL A 75 1.14 -12.80 -20.73
C VAL A 75 0.46 -12.47 -22.07
N SER A 76 1.21 -11.88 -23.00
CA SER A 76 0.61 -11.35 -24.24
C SER A 76 0.08 -12.43 -25.18
N GLY A 77 0.73 -13.61 -25.21
CA GLY A 77 0.33 -14.71 -26.09
C GLY A 77 -1.07 -15.26 -25.81
N THR A 78 -1.53 -15.16 -24.55
CA THR A 78 -2.87 -15.57 -24.11
C THR A 78 -3.76 -14.38 -23.73
N SER A 79 -3.20 -13.16 -23.69
CA SER A 79 -3.87 -11.96 -23.22
C SER A 79 -4.46 -12.11 -21.80
N SER A 80 -3.74 -12.83 -20.92
CA SER A 80 -4.16 -13.16 -19.56
C SER A 80 -3.21 -12.57 -18.51
N PHE A 81 -3.72 -12.41 -17.29
CA PHE A 81 -2.92 -12.05 -16.12
C PHE A 81 -2.60 -13.29 -15.30
N HIS A 82 -1.38 -13.38 -14.78
CA HIS A 82 -0.94 -14.46 -13.89
C HIS A 82 -0.31 -13.88 -12.62
N ALA A 83 -0.66 -14.44 -11.46
CA ALA A 83 -0.04 -14.13 -10.17
C ALA A 83 0.77 -15.32 -9.67
N CYS A 84 1.90 -15.04 -9.03
CA CYS A 84 2.66 -16.05 -8.31
C CYS A 84 2.06 -16.21 -6.90
N ASP A 85 1.47 -17.37 -6.65
CA ASP A 85 0.81 -17.71 -5.39
C ASP A 85 1.33 -19.06 -4.90
N THR A 86 1.96 -19.08 -3.73
CA THR A 86 2.49 -20.29 -3.08
C THR A 86 3.41 -21.13 -3.96
N GLY A 87 4.22 -20.46 -4.78
CA GLY A 87 5.18 -21.11 -5.68
C GLY A 87 4.60 -21.63 -7.00
N GLN A 88 3.35 -21.28 -7.35
CA GLN A 88 2.74 -21.59 -8.64
C GLN A 88 2.21 -20.33 -9.34
N TRP A 89 2.26 -20.32 -10.68
CA TRP A 89 1.60 -19.28 -11.48
C TRP A 89 0.12 -19.61 -11.63
N VAL A 90 -0.75 -18.74 -11.11
CA VAL A 90 -2.20 -18.86 -11.18
C VAL A 90 -2.73 -17.80 -12.13
N GLU A 91 -3.53 -18.20 -13.12
CA GLU A 91 -4.22 -17.27 -14.01
C GLU A 91 -5.35 -16.55 -13.27
N ILE A 92 -5.48 -15.25 -13.46
CA ILE A 92 -6.52 -14.42 -12.86
C ILE A 92 -7.66 -14.27 -13.86
N ASP A 93 -8.82 -14.82 -13.50
CA ASP A 93 -10.04 -14.60 -14.26
C ASP A 93 -10.56 -13.17 -14.02
N ILE A 94 -10.39 -12.32 -15.03
CA ILE A 94 -10.92 -10.95 -15.05
C ILE A 94 -12.25 -10.85 -15.80
N THR A 95 -12.83 -11.99 -16.20
CA THR A 95 -14.12 -12.00 -16.88
C THR A 95 -15.26 -11.83 -15.89
N GLY A 96 -16.16 -10.89 -16.20
CA GLY A 96 -17.40 -10.71 -15.45
C GLY A 96 -18.51 -11.59 -16.02
N PRO A 97 -19.62 -11.74 -15.27
CA PRO A 97 -20.83 -12.35 -15.82
C PRO A 97 -21.31 -11.57 -17.05
N ALA A 98 -22.00 -12.26 -17.96
CA ALA A 98 -22.65 -11.61 -19.08
C ALA A 98 -23.65 -10.55 -18.59
N GLY A 99 -23.72 -9.42 -19.30
CA GLY A 99 -24.71 -8.39 -19.02
C GLY A 99 -26.15 -8.89 -19.26
N PRO A 100 -27.16 -8.22 -18.68
CA PRO A 100 -28.55 -8.55 -18.95
C PRO A 100 -28.87 -8.35 -20.44
N GLN A 101 -29.87 -9.08 -20.93
CA GLN A 101 -30.43 -8.83 -22.26
C GLN A 101 -31.00 -7.41 -22.33
N GLY A 102 -30.77 -6.72 -23.46
CA GLY A 102 -31.34 -5.40 -23.70
C GLY A 102 -32.87 -5.42 -23.80
N GLU A 103 -33.49 -4.26 -23.63
CA GLU A 103 -34.93 -4.10 -23.79
C GLU A 103 -35.39 -4.45 -25.21
N ALA A 104 -36.64 -4.90 -25.34
CA ALA A 104 -37.25 -5.06 -26.65
C ALA A 104 -37.34 -3.71 -27.38
N GLY A 105 -37.09 -3.71 -28.68
CA GLY A 105 -37.25 -2.49 -29.50
C GLY A 105 -38.70 -2.00 -29.53
N PRO A 106 -38.92 -0.72 -29.89
CA PRO A 106 -40.27 -0.18 -30.04
C PRO A 106 -41.06 -0.91 -31.13
N GLN A 107 -42.37 -0.94 -30.99
CA GLN A 107 -43.26 -1.41 -32.06
C GLN A 107 -43.11 -0.53 -33.31
N GLY A 108 -43.14 -1.15 -34.50
CA GLY A 108 -43.12 -0.43 -35.77
C GLY A 108 -44.36 0.43 -35.99
N GLU A 109 -44.26 1.41 -36.89
CA GLU A 109 -45.38 2.27 -37.28
C GLU A 109 -46.54 1.47 -37.90
N ALA A 110 -47.77 1.96 -37.74
CA ALA A 110 -48.92 1.40 -38.42
C ALA A 110 -48.76 1.53 -39.94
N GLY A 111 -49.15 0.50 -40.69
CA GLY A 111 -49.14 0.53 -42.16
C GLY A 111 -50.13 1.55 -42.74
N PRO A 112 -49.95 1.95 -44.01
CA PRO A 112 -50.89 2.85 -44.68
C PRO A 112 -52.29 2.22 -44.80
N GLN A 113 -53.32 3.07 -44.82
CA GLN A 113 -54.70 2.64 -45.09
C GLN A 113 -54.84 2.14 -46.53
N GLY A 114 -55.61 1.07 -46.75
CA GLY A 114 -55.89 0.53 -48.09
C GLY A 114 -56.78 1.43 -48.93
N GLU A 115 -56.77 1.23 -50.25
CA GLU A 115 -57.62 1.97 -51.20
C GLU A 115 -59.13 1.67 -50.96
N ALA A 116 -59.98 2.65 -51.25
CA ALA A 116 -61.44 2.46 -51.24
C ALA A 116 -61.87 1.62 -52.45
N GLY A 117 -62.71 0.61 -52.22
CA GLY A 117 -63.17 -0.35 -53.23
C GLY A 117 -64.27 0.14 -54.17
#